data_AF-A0A3R7U1C7-F1
#
_entry.id   AF-A0A3R7U1C7-F1
#
_cell.length_a   1.000
_cell.length_b   1.000
_cell.length_c   1.000
_cell.angle_alpha   90.00
_cell.angle_beta   90.00
_cell.angle_gamma   90.00
#
_symmetry.space_group_name_H-M   'P 1'
#
loop_
_entity.id
_entity.type
_entity.pdbx_description
1 polymer ?
#
loop_
_entity_poly.entity_id
_entity_poly.type
_entity_poly.pdbx_seq_one_letter_code
_entity_poly.pdbx_strand_id
1 'polypeptide(L)'
;MTDVTTVTDAYLAVGLMTLVGFLVPFGAFLTSYFVRPRTDRSQPHKTTSYLLDGYEADHSLYPRRLSTYECGSEPVGDAMIQFHFQYYWYALIFLVFDVAFMFMALGGFVINDATATTDGDLETAISRLLVLAAFFSIMTLGVWHVFRKRGRIYI
;
A
#
# COMPACT_ATOMS: atom_id res chain seq x y z
N MET A 1 39.32 -17.62 -6.13
CA MET A 1 38.24 -17.42 -7.10
C MET A 1 37.17 -16.64 -6.38
N THR A 2 37.19 -15.31 -6.52
CA THR A 2 36.20 -14.42 -5.91
C THR A 2 35.01 -14.40 -6.85
N ASP A 3 33.88 -14.95 -6.43
CA ASP A 3 32.65 -14.89 -7.22
C ASP A 3 32.30 -13.43 -7.48
N VAL A 4 32.31 -13.03 -8.75
CA VAL A 4 31.87 -11.70 -9.18
C VAL A 4 30.36 -11.73 -9.10
N THR A 5 29.79 -11.45 -7.93
CA THR A 5 28.35 -11.29 -7.77
C THR A 5 27.92 -10.11 -8.63
N THR A 6 27.18 -10.38 -9.71
CA THR A 6 26.67 -9.32 -10.56
C THR A 6 25.53 -8.60 -9.85
N VAL A 7 25.29 -7.33 -10.19
CA VAL A 7 24.13 -6.57 -9.66
C VAL A 7 22.82 -7.36 -9.92
N THR A 8 22.76 -8.08 -11.04
CA THR A 8 21.65 -8.96 -11.40
C THR A 8 21.42 -10.10 -10.40
N ASP A 9 22.48 -10.72 -9.86
CA ASP A 9 22.35 -11.78 -8.86
C ASP A 9 21.74 -11.26 -7.55
N ALA A 10 22.06 -10.03 -7.16
CA ALA A 10 21.49 -9.39 -5.96
C ALA A 10 19.97 -9.16 -6.09
N TYR A 11 19.49 -8.83 -7.30
CA TYR A 11 18.06 -8.63 -7.57
C TYR A 11 17.31 -9.93 -7.89
N LEU A 12 18.01 -11.03 -8.21
CA LEU A 12 17.38 -12.30 -8.53
C LEU A 12 16.55 -12.83 -7.35
N ALA A 13 17.08 -12.75 -6.13
CA ALA A 13 16.36 -13.13 -4.92
C ALA A 13 15.11 -12.26 -4.69
N VAL A 14 15.21 -10.95 -4.91
CA VAL A 14 14.07 -10.01 -4.77
C VAL A 14 12.99 -10.30 -5.81
N GLY A 15 13.39 -10.54 -7.07
CA GLY A 15 12.49 -10.90 -8.15
C GLY A 15 11.77 -12.23 -7.86
N LEU A 16 12.51 -13.25 -7.43
CA LEU A 16 11.94 -14.54 -7.06
C LEU A 16 10.96 -14.41 -5.89
N MET A 17 11.32 -13.66 -4.84
CA MET A 17 10.42 -13.43 -3.70
C MET A 17 9.16 -12.66 -4.10
N THR A 18 9.27 -11.70 -5.02
CA THR A 18 8.11 -10.98 -5.55
C THR A 18 7.19 -11.92 -6.33
N LEU A 19 7.76 -12.81 -7.15
CA LEU A 19 7.00 -13.82 -7.88
C LEU A 19 6.30 -14.79 -6.93
N VAL A 20 6.99 -15.28 -5.89
CA VAL A 20 6.38 -16.12 -4.85
C VAL A 20 5.25 -15.36 -4.14
N GLY A 21 5.48 -14.10 -3.79
CA GLY A 21 4.50 -13.23 -3.13
C GLY A 21 3.24 -12.99 -3.96
N PHE A 22 3.32 -13.05 -5.29
CA PHE A 22 2.16 -13.02 -6.18
C PHE A 22 1.54 -14.41 -6.39
N LEU A 23 2.38 -15.43 -6.58
CA LEU A 23 1.96 -16.78 -6.91
C LEU A 23 1.14 -17.42 -5.78
N VAL A 24 1.49 -17.17 -4.51
CA VAL A 24 0.75 -17.69 -3.36
C VAL A 24 -0.70 -17.17 -3.32
N PRO A 25 -0.99 -15.86 -3.27
CA PRO A 25 -2.37 -15.36 -3.27
C PRO A 25 -3.10 -15.67 -4.59
N PHE A 26 -2.41 -15.62 -5.73
CA PHE A 26 -3.00 -15.98 -7.02
C PHE A 26 -3.38 -17.47 -7.08
N GLY A 27 -2.50 -18.35 -6.59
CA GLY A 27 -2.74 -19.79 -6.48
C GLY A 27 -3.88 -20.09 -5.51
N ALA A 28 -3.99 -19.36 -4.41
CA ALA A 28 -5.14 -19.46 -3.50
C ALA A 28 -6.45 -19.06 -4.19
N PHE A 29 -6.44 -17.96 -4.97
CA PHE A 29 -7.60 -17.56 -5.77
C PHE A 29 -7.97 -18.62 -6.80
N LEU A 30 -6.99 -19.16 -7.53
CA LEU A 30 -7.22 -20.21 -8.54
C LEU A 30 -7.73 -21.52 -7.91
N THR A 31 -7.19 -21.90 -6.76
CA THR A 31 -7.67 -23.07 -6.02
C THR A 31 -9.11 -22.84 -5.57
N SER A 32 -9.41 -21.66 -5.03
CA SER A 32 -10.77 -21.30 -4.64
C SER A 32 -11.72 -21.29 -5.84
N TYR A 33 -11.25 -20.90 -7.03
CA TYR A 33 -12.02 -20.90 -8.25
C TYR A 33 -12.54 -22.33 -8.55
N PHE A 34 -11.71 -23.37 -8.42
CA PHE A 34 -12.12 -24.74 -8.71
C PHE A 34 -12.87 -25.43 -7.55
N VAL A 35 -12.47 -25.18 -6.30
CA VAL A 35 -13.06 -25.87 -5.13
C VAL A 35 -14.38 -25.23 -4.68
N ARG A 36 -14.53 -23.91 -4.82
CA ARG A 36 -15.69 -23.16 -4.31
C ARG A 36 -16.95 -23.52 -5.09
N PRO A 37 -18.07 -23.85 -4.39
CA PRO A 37 -19.37 -24.03 -5.04
C PRO A 37 -19.83 -22.78 -5.77
N ARG A 38 -20.39 -22.95 -6.96
CA ARG A 38 -20.94 -21.87 -7.78
C ARG A 38 -22.42 -22.07 -8.02
N THR A 39 -23.11 -20.96 -8.28
CA THR A 39 -24.52 -20.99 -8.66
C THR A 39 -24.68 -21.69 -10.00
N ASP A 40 -25.59 -22.66 -10.05
CA ASP A 40 -25.97 -23.27 -11.32
C ASP A 40 -26.76 -22.27 -12.17
N ARG A 41 -26.53 -22.29 -13.50
CA ARG A 41 -27.30 -21.48 -14.46
C ARG A 41 -28.76 -21.94 -14.55
N SER A 42 -29.01 -23.24 -14.36
CA SER A 42 -30.37 -23.81 -14.44
C SER A 42 -31.18 -23.56 -13.16
N GLN A 43 -30.52 -23.57 -12.01
CA GLN A 43 -31.10 -23.37 -10.68
C GLN A 43 -30.32 -22.29 -9.91
N PRO A 44 -30.65 -21.00 -10.08
CA PRO A 44 -29.88 -19.90 -9.49
C PRO A 44 -29.81 -19.90 -7.95
N HIS A 45 -30.77 -20.55 -7.29
CA HIS A 45 -30.85 -20.67 -5.84
C HIS A 45 -29.93 -21.77 -5.28
N LYS A 46 -29.39 -22.67 -6.12
CA LYS A 46 -28.56 -23.79 -5.69
C LYS A 46 -27.10 -23.55 -6.04
N THR A 47 -26.18 -23.84 -5.13
CA THR A 47 -24.74 -23.86 -5.42
C THR A 47 -24.20 -25.27 -5.47
N THR A 48 -23.43 -25.59 -6.51
CA THR A 48 -22.83 -26.92 -6.73
C THR A 48 -21.31 -26.79 -6.91
N SER A 49 -20.55 -27.79 -6.45
CA SER A 49 -19.10 -27.87 -6.66
C SER A 49 -18.79 -28.82 -7.82
N TYR A 50 -17.80 -28.50 -8.64
CA TYR A 50 -17.34 -29.39 -9.71
C TYR A 50 -16.47 -30.55 -9.19
N LEU A 51 -15.73 -30.31 -8.10
CA LEU A 51 -14.74 -31.26 -7.58
C LEU A 51 -15.33 -32.15 -6.47
N LEU A 52 -16.25 -31.60 -5.67
CA LEU A 52 -16.84 -32.26 -4.52
C LEU A 52 -18.29 -32.61 -4.84
N ASP A 53 -18.48 -33.80 -5.43
CA ASP A 53 -19.81 -34.30 -5.75
C ASP A 53 -20.65 -34.50 -4.47
N GLY A 54 -21.92 -34.13 -4.52
CA GLY A 54 -22.82 -34.08 -3.35
C GLY A 54 -22.64 -32.87 -2.42
N TYR A 55 -21.66 -31.99 -2.62
CA TYR A 55 -21.54 -30.73 -1.88
C TYR A 55 -22.42 -29.64 -2.52
N GLU A 56 -23.72 -29.80 -2.31
CA GLU A 56 -24.76 -28.90 -2.82
C GLU A 56 -25.46 -28.17 -1.67
N ALA A 57 -25.69 -26.87 -1.84
CA ALA A 57 -26.43 -26.07 -0.88
C ALA A 57 -27.54 -25.32 -1.60
N ASP A 58 -28.77 -25.50 -1.11
CA ASP A 58 -29.93 -24.71 -1.53
C ASP A 58 -30.01 -23.43 -0.71
N HIS A 59 -30.08 -22.29 -1.39
CA HIS A 59 -30.18 -20.95 -0.83
C HIS A 59 -31.56 -20.31 -1.04
N SER A 60 -32.59 -21.09 -1.39
CA SER A 60 -33.97 -20.62 -1.56
C SER A 60 -34.51 -19.85 -0.34
N LEU A 61 -34.06 -20.22 0.87
CA LEU A 61 -34.40 -19.55 2.14
C LEU A 61 -33.60 -18.25 2.40
N TYR A 62 -32.61 -17.92 1.56
CA TYR A 62 -31.74 -16.75 1.69
C TYR A 62 -31.87 -15.78 0.50
N PRO A 63 -33.06 -15.19 0.27
CA PRO A 63 -33.31 -14.33 -0.89
C PRO A 63 -32.42 -13.08 -0.94
N ARG A 64 -31.87 -12.65 0.22
CA ARG A 64 -30.99 -11.48 0.37
C ARG A 64 -29.49 -11.80 0.33
N ARG A 65 -29.09 -13.01 -0.10
CA ARG A 65 -27.66 -13.42 -0.16
C ARG A 65 -26.78 -12.49 -1.01
N LEU A 66 -27.35 -11.90 -2.06
CA LEU A 66 -26.64 -11.02 -3.01
C LEU A 66 -26.98 -9.53 -2.81
N SER A 67 -27.76 -9.17 -1.78
CA SER A 67 -28.03 -7.78 -1.45
C SER A 67 -27.01 -7.22 -0.47
N THR A 68 -26.88 -5.90 -0.43
CA THR A 68 -26.07 -5.18 0.56
C THR A 68 -26.50 -5.55 1.99
N TYR A 69 -25.51 -5.68 2.88
CA TYR A 69 -25.75 -5.95 4.29
C TYR A 69 -26.26 -4.69 5.00
N GLU A 70 -27.49 -4.76 5.53
CA GLU A 70 -28.16 -3.66 6.25
C GLU A 70 -28.83 -4.19 7.53
N CYS A 71 -28.17 -5.08 8.28
CA CYS A 71 -28.71 -5.67 9.52
C CYS A 71 -30.12 -6.30 9.38
N GLY A 72 -30.52 -6.70 8.17
CA GLY A 72 -31.82 -7.28 7.86
C GLY A 72 -32.87 -6.30 7.34
N SER A 73 -32.61 -4.99 7.34
CA SER A 73 -33.47 -4.00 6.68
C SER A 73 -33.22 -3.90 5.18
N GLU A 74 -34.21 -3.37 4.44
CA GLU A 74 -33.99 -3.04 3.03
C GLU A 74 -33.13 -1.77 2.94
N PRO A 75 -32.15 -1.70 2.02
CA PRO A 75 -31.41 -0.47 1.79
C PRO A 75 -32.37 0.61 1.29
N VAL A 76 -32.39 1.75 1.97
CA VAL A 76 -33.25 2.89 1.62
C VAL A 76 -32.39 4.08 1.23
N GLY A 77 -32.71 4.70 0.09
CA GLY A 77 -32.01 5.86 -0.43
C GLY A 77 -30.78 5.52 -1.27
N ASP A 78 -30.14 6.56 -1.80
CA ASP A 78 -28.89 6.44 -2.53
C ASP A 78 -27.71 6.39 -1.55
N ALA A 79 -26.74 5.51 -1.83
CA ALA A 79 -25.49 5.41 -1.06
C ALA A 79 -24.53 6.58 -1.38
N MET A 80 -24.99 7.82 -1.22
CA MET A 80 -24.20 9.02 -1.43
C MET A 80 -23.60 9.51 -0.11
N ILE A 81 -22.30 9.31 0.04
CA ILE A 81 -21.54 9.81 1.19
C ILE A 81 -20.92 11.15 0.81
N GLN A 82 -21.14 12.17 1.64
CA GLN A 82 -20.40 13.43 1.55
C GLN A 82 -19.00 13.23 2.12
N PHE A 83 -18.03 12.94 1.25
CA PHE A 83 -16.64 12.83 1.68
C PHE A 83 -16.14 14.16 2.23
N HIS A 84 -15.72 14.16 3.49
CA HIS A 84 -15.09 15.33 4.08
C HIS A 84 -13.77 15.64 3.36
N PHE A 85 -13.52 16.93 3.09
CA PHE A 85 -12.29 17.41 2.46
C PHE A 85 -11.01 17.11 3.26
N GLN A 86 -11.14 16.59 4.48
CA GLN A 86 -10.04 16.22 5.36
C GLN A 86 -9.18 15.09 4.75
N TYR A 87 -9.78 14.09 4.10
CA TYR A 87 -9.04 13.00 3.44
C TYR A 87 -8.09 13.52 2.37
N TYR A 88 -8.52 14.54 1.61
CA TYR A 88 -7.69 15.19 0.61
C TYR A 88 -6.49 15.90 1.23
N TRP A 89 -6.69 16.63 2.33
CA TRP A 89 -5.59 17.29 3.04
C TRP A 89 -4.56 16.30 3.57
N TYR A 90 -5.00 15.18 4.15
CA TYR A 90 -4.08 14.14 4.61
C TYR A 90 -3.24 13.56 3.47
N ALA A 91 -3.87 13.22 2.34
CA ALA A 91 -3.15 12.71 1.17
C ALA A 91 -2.14 13.73 0.62
N LEU A 92 -2.51 15.02 0.58
CA LEU A 92 -1.63 16.09 0.09
C LEU A 92 -0.42 16.30 1.00
N ILE A 93 -0.63 16.35 2.31
CA ILE A 93 0.46 16.49 3.29
C ILE A 93 1.39 15.27 3.21
N PHE A 94 0.83 14.07 3.15
CA PHE A 94 1.58 12.83 3.01
C PHE A 94 2.45 12.85 1.74
N LEU A 95 1.88 13.18 0.58
CA LEU A 95 2.61 13.24 -0.69
C LEU A 95 3.77 14.24 -0.66
N VAL A 96 3.52 15.46 -0.13
CA VAL A 96 4.58 16.47 -0.03
C VAL A 96 5.69 16.01 0.90
N PHE A 97 5.35 15.38 2.02
CA PHE A 97 6.33 14.84 2.95
C PHE A 97 7.11 13.66 2.35
N ASP A 98 6.45 12.78 1.60
CA ASP A 98 7.06 11.62 0.93
C ASP A 98 8.12 12.05 -0.10
N VAL A 99 7.77 12.98 -0.99
CA VAL A 99 8.70 13.56 -1.97
C VAL A 99 9.89 14.22 -1.29
N ALA A 100 9.64 14.93 -0.20
CA ALA A 100 10.69 15.66 0.48
C ALA A 100 11.57 14.75 1.36
N PHE A 101 11.04 13.65 1.89
CA PHE A 101 11.83 12.56 2.48
C PHE A 101 12.70 11.86 1.43
N MET A 102 12.19 11.62 0.21
CA MET A 102 12.99 11.09 -0.91
C MET A 102 14.22 11.98 -1.18
N PHE A 103 14.05 13.31 -1.22
CA PHE A 103 15.19 14.23 -1.37
C PHE A 103 16.17 14.16 -0.20
N MET A 104 15.68 13.98 1.03
CA MET A 104 16.54 13.82 2.21
C MET A 104 17.36 12.52 2.15
N ALA A 105 16.74 11.41 1.75
CA ALA A 105 17.41 10.13 1.61
C ALA A 105 18.46 10.14 0.49
N LEU A 106 18.11 10.69 -0.69
CA LEU A 106 19.05 10.85 -1.80
C LEU A 106 20.19 11.81 -1.45
N GLY A 107 19.88 12.95 -0.83
CA GLY A 107 20.89 13.90 -0.37
C GLY A 107 21.85 13.30 0.65
N GLY A 108 21.32 12.50 1.59
CA GLY A 108 22.13 11.76 2.57
C GLY A 108 23.06 10.74 1.91
N PHE A 109 22.55 9.99 0.92
CA PHE A 109 23.38 9.04 0.16
C PHE A 109 24.53 9.75 -0.58
N VAL A 110 24.24 10.84 -1.29
CA VAL A 110 25.24 11.63 -2.03
C VAL A 110 26.31 12.20 -1.10
N ILE A 111 25.90 12.70 0.07
CA ILE A 111 26.85 13.24 1.05
C ILE A 111 27.75 12.15 1.63
N ASN A 112 27.21 10.95 1.91
CA ASN A 112 28.00 9.84 2.42
C ASN A 112 29.05 9.37 1.40
N ASP A 113 28.67 9.24 0.12
CA ASP A 113 29.59 8.88 -0.96
C ASP A 113 30.71 9.92 -1.13
N ALA A 114 30.33 11.21 -1.21
CA ALA A 114 31.28 12.31 -1.33
C ALA A 114 32.21 12.47 -0.11
N THR A 115 31.84 11.94 1.05
CA THR A 115 32.66 11.95 2.27
C THR A 115 33.62 10.77 2.32
N ALA A 116 33.28 9.64 1.68
CA ALA A 116 34.16 8.49 1.57
C ALA A 116 35.34 8.72 0.60
N THR A 117 35.18 9.61 -0.38
CA THR A 117 36.18 9.86 -1.45
C THR A 117 37.21 10.94 -1.16
N THR A 118 37.00 11.77 -0.13
CA THR A 118 37.83 12.96 0.14
C THR A 118 38.49 12.82 1.50
N ASP A 119 39.80 13.07 1.60
CA ASP A 119 40.49 13.19 2.89
C ASP A 119 39.74 14.21 3.75
N GLY A 120 39.28 13.74 4.92
CA GLY A 120 38.18 14.34 5.67
C GLY A 120 38.52 15.69 6.30
N ASP A 121 38.45 16.76 5.52
CA ASP A 121 38.37 18.11 6.05
C ASP A 121 37.05 18.28 6.80
N LEU A 122 37.16 18.44 8.13
CA LEU A 122 36.03 18.60 9.04
C LEU A 122 35.08 19.73 8.60
N GLU A 123 35.63 20.80 8.02
CA GLU A 123 34.85 21.94 7.53
C GLU A 123 33.91 21.54 6.37
N THR A 124 34.39 20.71 5.45
CA THR A 124 33.58 20.21 4.33
C THR A 124 32.46 19.30 4.83
N ALA A 125 32.74 18.42 5.80
CA ALA A 125 31.73 17.56 6.40
C ALA A 125 30.64 18.36 7.14
N ILE A 126 31.04 19.36 7.92
CA ILE A 126 30.11 20.26 8.62
C ILE A 126 29.23 21.02 7.63
N SER A 127 29.79 21.58 6.56
CA SER A 127 28.99 22.32 5.56
C SER A 127 27.90 21.47 4.91
N ARG A 128 28.20 20.20 4.58
CA ARG A 128 27.25 19.24 4.01
C ARG A 128 26.13 18.88 4.99
N LEU A 129 26.48 18.64 6.26
CA LEU A 129 25.51 18.40 7.32
C LEU A 129 24.62 19.62 7.59
N LEU A 130 25.17 20.83 7.51
CA LEU A 130 24.40 22.07 7.66
C LEU A 130 23.36 22.24 6.54
N VAL A 131 23.68 21.89 5.30
CA VAL A 131 22.71 21.93 4.18
C VAL A 131 21.56 20.96 4.42
N LEU A 132 21.86 19.71 4.83
CA LEU A 132 20.82 18.73 5.19
C LEU A 132 19.99 19.18 6.39
N ALA A 133 20.62 19.72 7.43
CA ALA A 133 19.94 20.23 8.62
C ALA A 133 19.05 21.43 8.29
N ALA A 134 19.49 22.33 7.41
CA ALA A 134 18.69 23.45 6.92
C ALA A 134 17.47 22.95 6.14
N PHE A 135 17.67 21.99 5.23
CA PHE A 135 16.58 21.37 4.48
C PHE A 135 15.55 20.69 5.40
N PHE A 136 16.01 19.87 6.36
CA PHE A 136 15.17 19.22 7.35
C PHE A 136 14.38 20.22 8.22
N SER A 137 15.03 21.32 8.61
CA SER A 137 14.40 22.38 9.39
C SER A 137 13.28 23.06 8.61
N ILE A 138 13.51 23.41 7.34
CA ILE A 138 12.50 24.01 6.45
C ILE A 138 11.31 23.06 6.28
N MET A 139 11.58 21.77 6.05
CA MET A 139 10.55 20.75 5.95
C MET A 139 9.68 20.66 7.21
N THR A 140 10.33 20.55 8.37
CA THR A 140 9.64 20.43 9.67
C THR A 140 8.80 21.68 9.95
N LEU A 141 9.32 22.88 9.62
CA LEU A 141 8.58 24.13 9.72
C LEU A 141 7.37 24.17 8.79
N GLY A 142 7.48 23.64 7.57
CA GLY A 142 6.37 23.51 6.63
C GLY A 142 5.24 22.64 7.19
N VAL A 143 5.59 21.47 7.72
CA VAL A 143 4.64 20.56 8.37
C VAL A 143 4.00 21.23 9.60
N TRP A 144 4.83 21.81 10.48
CA TRP A 144 4.36 22.54 11.66
C TRP A 144 3.39 23.67 11.30
N HIS A 145 3.69 24.43 10.24
CA HIS A 145 2.84 25.51 9.76
C HIS A 145 1.46 25.02 9.34
N VAL A 146 1.40 23.92 8.59
CA VAL A 146 0.16 23.31 8.13
C VAL A 146 -0.69 22.86 9.33
N PHE A 147 -0.10 22.17 10.30
CA PHE A 147 -0.81 21.72 11.50
C PHE A 147 -1.26 22.89 12.38
N ARG A 148 -0.44 23.93 12.53
CA ARG A 148 -0.81 25.12 13.32
C ARG A 148 -1.99 25.87 12.72
N LYS A 149 -2.05 26.03 11.39
CA LYS A 149 -3.18 26.71 10.72
C LYS A 149 -4.46 25.89 10.68
N ARG A 150 -4.38 24.57 10.80
CA ARG A 150 -5.53 23.66 10.67
C ARG A 150 -5.91 23.02 12.00
N GLY A 151 -5.79 23.76 13.10
CA GLY A 151 -5.91 23.32 14.50
C GLY A 151 -7.23 22.66 14.94
N ARG A 152 -8.12 22.23 14.04
CA ARG A 152 -9.25 21.34 14.34
C ARG A 152 -9.45 20.39 13.16
N ILE A 153 -8.70 19.29 13.18
CA ILE A 153 -9.05 18.13 12.37
C ILE A 153 -10.05 17.34 13.21
N TYR A 154 -11.33 17.54 12.92
CA TYR A 154 -12.41 16.83 13.59
C TYR A 154 -12.50 15.43 12.98
N ILE A 155 -12.13 14.43 13.77
CA ILE A 155 -12.42 13.01 13.53
C ILE A 155 -13.78 12.72 14.18
#